data_AF-A0A925VB28-F1
#
_entry.id   AF-A0A925VB28-F1
#
_cell.length_a   1.000
_cell.length_b   1.000
_cell.length_c   1.000
_cell.angle_alpha   90.00
_cell.angle_beta   90.00
_cell.angle_gamma   90.00
#
_symmetry.space_group_name_H-M   'P 1'
#
loop_
_entity.id
_entity.type
_entity.pdbx_description
1 polymer ?
#
loop_
_entity_poly.entity_id
_entity_poly.type
_entity_poly.pdbx_seq_one_letter_code
_entity_poly.pdbx_strand_id
1 'polypeptide(L)'
;SDGFSCGLDNSGDDGAYGDPCEFLDVCNPGSFCANMDAVPDCAGDIGCCSEFCDLGSDDPDAMCTGAAQGQACVPWYDRDQAPPGLANVGACLIP
;
A
#
# COMPACT_ATOMS: atom_id res chain seq x y z
N SER A 1 19.37 4.45 -3.41
CA SER A 1 18.16 5.06 -2.84
C SER A 1 17.73 4.18 -1.69
N ASP A 2 17.48 4.77 -0.53
CA ASP A 2 17.20 4.06 0.73
C ASP A 2 15.70 3.71 0.86
N GLY A 3 15.10 3.15 -0.20
CA GLY A 3 13.67 2.81 -0.26
C GLY A 3 12.90 3.69 -1.25
N PHE A 4 12.20 4.71 -0.75
CA PHE A 4 11.32 5.57 -1.55
C PHE A 4 12.09 6.57 -2.42
N SER A 5 11.60 6.78 -3.64
CA SER A 5 12.08 7.82 -4.55
C SER A 5 10.89 8.63 -5.07
N CYS A 6 11.09 9.93 -5.27
CA CYS A 6 10.06 10.76 -5.91
C CYS A 6 9.84 10.30 -7.36
N GLY A 7 8.67 9.75 -7.65
CA GLY A 7 8.18 9.49 -9.00
C GLY A 7 7.36 10.65 -9.53
N LEU A 8 7.11 10.66 -10.85
CA LEU A 8 6.02 11.45 -11.40
C LEU A 8 4.72 10.80 -10.95
N ASP A 9 3.75 11.60 -10.51
CA ASP A 9 2.40 11.10 -10.26
C ASP A 9 1.65 11.02 -11.59
N ASN A 10 1.25 9.81 -11.98
CA ASN A 10 0.54 9.52 -13.22
C ASN A 10 -0.81 8.85 -12.94
N SER A 11 -1.36 8.99 -11.73
CA SER A 11 -2.69 8.48 -11.37
C SER A 11 -3.83 9.21 -12.09
N GLY A 12 -3.64 10.50 -12.41
CA GLY A 12 -4.66 11.31 -13.05
C GLY A 12 -5.86 11.53 -12.13
N ASP A 13 -7.07 11.24 -12.62
CA ASP A 13 -8.29 11.28 -11.81
C ASP A 13 -8.60 9.93 -11.12
N ASP A 14 -7.82 8.89 -11.41
CA ASP A 14 -7.92 7.53 -10.85
C ASP A 14 -6.86 7.32 -9.72
N GLY A 15 -6.59 6.06 -9.35
CA GLY A 15 -5.51 5.68 -8.44
C GLY A 15 -5.88 5.75 -6.96
N ALA A 16 -7.17 5.87 -6.64
CA ALA A 16 -7.70 5.72 -5.30
C ALA A 16 -7.66 4.26 -4.84
N TYR A 17 -7.93 4.02 -3.57
CA TYR A 17 -8.03 2.66 -3.02
C TYR A 17 -8.94 1.76 -3.87
N GLY A 18 -8.43 0.57 -4.22
CA GLY A 18 -9.18 -0.42 -5.00
C GLY A 18 -9.19 -0.16 -6.51
N ASP A 19 -8.68 0.98 -6.99
CA ASP A 19 -8.56 1.23 -8.43
C ASP A 19 -7.52 0.28 -9.04
N PRO A 20 -7.79 -0.29 -10.23
CA PRO A 20 -6.83 -1.16 -10.92
C PRO A 20 -5.50 -0.46 -11.18
N CYS A 21 -4.41 -1.21 -11.04
CA CYS A 21 -3.07 -0.72 -11.30
C CYS A 21 -2.21 -1.79 -11.99
N GLU A 22 -1.34 -1.33 -12.89
CA GLU A 22 -0.35 -2.18 -13.58
C GLU A 22 1.07 -1.64 -13.44
N PHE A 23 1.23 -0.42 -12.90
CA PHE A 23 2.50 0.27 -12.74
C PHE A 23 2.62 0.93 -11.36
N LEU A 24 3.83 1.31 -10.97
CA LEU A 24 4.09 1.86 -9.64
C LEU A 24 3.63 3.33 -9.48
N ASP A 25 3.42 4.04 -10.59
CA ASP A 25 3.17 5.48 -10.64
C ASP A 25 1.70 5.85 -10.95
N VAL A 26 0.81 4.86 -11.01
CA VAL A 26 -0.63 5.06 -11.29
C VAL A 26 -1.50 5.11 -10.02
N CYS A 27 -0.92 4.84 -8.86
CA CYS A 27 -1.60 4.97 -7.58
C CYS A 27 -1.30 6.33 -6.94
N ASN A 28 -2.28 6.87 -6.23
CA ASN A 28 -2.15 8.17 -5.58
C ASN A 28 -1.00 8.20 -4.55
N PRO A 29 -0.35 9.35 -4.34
CA PRO A 29 0.72 9.49 -3.35
C PRO A 29 0.32 8.97 -1.97
N GLY A 30 1.16 8.10 -1.38
CA GLY A 30 0.85 7.40 -0.13
C GLY A 30 0.23 6.01 -0.34
N SER A 31 -0.01 5.61 -1.59
CA SER A 31 -0.42 4.27 -1.98
C SER A 31 0.61 3.60 -2.88
N PHE A 32 0.44 2.31 -3.11
CA PHE A 32 1.25 1.50 -4.02
C PHE A 32 0.35 0.51 -4.75
N CYS A 33 0.86 -0.04 -5.86
CA CYS A 33 0.16 -1.09 -6.60
C CYS A 33 0.35 -2.43 -5.89
N ALA A 34 -0.67 -2.87 -5.16
CA ALA A 34 -0.68 -4.15 -4.46
C ALA A 34 -1.16 -5.28 -5.38
N ASN A 35 -0.78 -6.52 -5.08
CA ASN A 35 -1.30 -7.68 -5.80
C ASN A 35 -2.83 -7.75 -5.69
N MET A 36 -3.52 -8.21 -6.74
CA MET A 36 -4.98 -8.28 -6.77
C MET A 36 -5.58 -9.08 -5.60
N ASP A 37 -4.90 -10.12 -5.13
CA ASP A 37 -5.37 -10.98 -4.03
C ASP A 37 -5.22 -10.32 -2.65
N ALA A 38 -4.48 -9.22 -2.58
CA ALA A 38 -4.20 -8.50 -1.34
C ALA A 38 -5.11 -7.28 -1.11
N VAL A 39 -6.00 -6.98 -2.06
CA VAL A 39 -6.96 -5.88 -2.00
C VAL A 39 -8.38 -6.45 -2.17
N PRO A 40 -9.29 -6.26 -1.19
CA PRO A 40 -10.69 -6.66 -1.30
C PRO A 40 -11.36 -6.14 -2.56
N ASP A 41 -12.16 -6.99 -3.21
CA ASP A 41 -12.95 -6.66 -4.41
C ASP A 41 -12.15 -6.04 -5.57
N CYS A 42 -10.84 -6.30 -5.64
CA CYS A 42 -9.98 -5.79 -6.71
C CYS A 42 -10.46 -6.28 -8.09
N ALA A 43 -10.76 -5.34 -8.99
CA ALA A 43 -11.19 -5.61 -10.35
C ALA A 43 -10.05 -5.56 -11.39
N GLY A 44 -8.82 -5.31 -10.95
CA GLY A 44 -7.63 -5.26 -11.82
C GLY A 44 -7.03 -6.64 -12.08
N ASP A 45 -6.49 -6.84 -13.28
CA ASP A 45 -5.87 -8.11 -13.70
C ASP A 45 -4.48 -8.35 -13.06
N ILE A 46 -3.80 -7.27 -12.65
CA ILE A 46 -2.46 -7.31 -12.05
C ILE A 46 -2.55 -6.99 -10.55
N GLY A 47 -3.22 -5.89 -10.24
CA GLY A 47 -3.25 -5.34 -8.91
C GLY A 47 -4.28 -4.23 -8.76
N CYS A 48 -4.42 -3.78 -7.51
CA CYS A 48 -5.17 -2.59 -7.17
C CYS A 48 -4.38 -1.71 -6.21
N CYS A 49 -4.66 -0.42 -6.23
CA CYS A 49 -4.00 0.53 -5.34
C CYS A 49 -4.39 0.26 -3.88
N SER A 50 -3.38 0.15 -3.02
CA SER A 50 -3.51 -0.03 -1.58
C SER A 50 -2.60 0.93 -0.83
N GLU A 51 -2.97 1.30 0.39
CA GLU A 51 -2.29 2.33 1.17
C GLU A 51 -1.06 1.79 1.90
N PHE A 52 -0.06 2.66 2.10
CA PHE A 52 0.89 2.48 3.19
C PHE A 52 0.22 2.87 4.52
N CYS A 53 0.64 2.21 5.60
CA CYS A 53 0.17 2.46 6.96
C CYS A 53 1.34 2.63 7.92
N ASP A 54 1.10 3.25 9.08
CA ASP A 54 2.12 3.44 10.12
C ASP A 54 1.96 2.36 11.20
N LEU A 55 2.91 1.42 11.24
CA LEU A 55 2.98 0.35 12.25
C LEU A 55 3.17 0.90 13.67
N GLY A 56 3.63 2.14 13.81
CA GLY A 56 3.79 2.82 15.10
C GLY A 56 2.53 3.51 15.62
N SER A 57 1.43 3.50 14.85
CA SER A 57 0.13 4.02 15.26
C SER A 57 -0.46 3.22 16.43
N ASP A 58 -1.34 3.84 17.22
CA ASP A 58 -2.08 3.16 18.29
C ASP A 58 -3.00 2.04 17.75
N ASP A 59 -3.50 2.22 16.53
CA ASP A 59 -4.31 1.24 15.78
C ASP A 59 -3.90 1.27 14.29
N PRO A 60 -2.86 0.49 13.89
CA PRO A 60 -2.36 0.49 12.52
C PRO A 60 -3.37 -0.06 11.51
N ASP A 61 -4.16 -1.06 11.89
CA ASP A 61 -5.14 -1.69 10.98
C ASP A 61 -6.28 -0.72 10.64
N ALA A 62 -6.66 0.16 11.55
CA ALA A 62 -7.66 1.21 11.29
C ALA A 62 -7.23 2.22 10.20
N MET A 63 -5.95 2.25 9.82
CA MET A 63 -5.46 3.06 8.71
C MET A 63 -5.75 2.44 7.34
N CYS A 64 -6.11 1.16 7.29
CA CYS A 64 -6.41 0.45 6.05
C CYS A 64 -7.88 0.58 5.69
N THR A 65 -8.18 1.14 4.50
CA THR A 65 -9.57 1.28 4.03
C THR A 65 -10.29 -0.08 3.96
N GLY A 66 -9.58 -1.15 3.61
CA GLY A 66 -10.10 -2.52 3.59
C GLY A 66 -10.07 -3.28 4.91
N ALA A 67 -9.84 -2.64 6.06
CA ALA A 67 -9.73 -3.34 7.35
C ALA A 67 -10.98 -4.16 7.69
N ALA A 68 -12.17 -3.61 7.43
CA ALA A 68 -13.44 -4.31 7.63
C ALA A 68 -13.63 -5.54 6.72
N GLN A 69 -12.78 -5.68 5.69
CA GLN A 69 -12.80 -6.73 4.68
C GLN A 69 -11.58 -7.66 4.79
N GLY A 70 -10.81 -7.55 5.88
CA GLY A 70 -9.71 -8.47 6.19
C GLY A 70 -8.31 -7.98 5.80
N GLN A 71 -8.16 -6.75 5.32
CA GLN A 71 -6.82 -6.16 5.27
C GLN A 71 -6.30 -5.86 6.68
N ALA A 72 -4.99 -6.00 6.82
CA ALA A 72 -4.24 -5.60 8.00
C ALA A 72 -3.03 -4.76 7.60
N CYS A 73 -2.54 -3.95 8.51
CA CYS A 73 -1.30 -3.21 8.34
C CYS A 73 -0.12 -4.15 8.62
N VAL A 74 0.47 -4.71 7.56
CA VAL A 74 1.58 -5.66 7.66
C VAL A 74 2.93 -4.96 7.39
N PRO A 75 4.05 -5.44 7.97
CA PRO A 75 5.36 -4.84 7.72
C PRO A 75 5.72 -4.80 6.23
N TRP A 76 6.11 -3.63 5.72
CA TRP A 76 6.55 -3.48 4.33
C TRP A 76 7.93 -4.10 4.10
N TYR A 77 8.79 -3.99 5.11
CA TYR A 77 10.12 -4.58 5.09
C TYR A 77 10.16 -5.83 5.96
N ASP A 78 10.92 -6.82 5.52
CA ASP A 78 11.28 -7.97 6.35
C ASP A 78 11.99 -7.51 7.63
N ARG A 79 11.89 -8.36 8.66
CA ARG A 79 12.49 -8.09 9.96
C ARG A 79 13.97 -7.75 9.83
N ASP A 80 14.35 -6.62 10.43
CA ASP A 80 15.72 -6.09 10.45
C ASP A 80 16.29 -5.73 9.05
N GLN A 81 15.44 -5.67 8.01
CA GLN A 81 15.82 -5.26 6.65
C GLN A 81 15.36 -3.85 6.27
N ALA A 82 14.57 -3.21 7.12
CA ALA A 82 14.11 -1.84 6.88
C ALA A 82 15.31 -0.86 6.85
N PRO A 83 15.38 0.02 5.83
CA PRO A 83 16.31 1.14 5.84
C PRO A 83 16.11 2.04 7.08
N PRO A 84 17.15 2.77 7.51
CA PRO A 84 17.03 3.69 8.65
C PRO A 84 15.85 4.67 8.47
N GLY A 85 14.97 4.70 9.48
CA GLY A 85 13.78 5.57 9.48
C GLY A 85 12.53 4.98 8.82
N LEU A 86 12.61 3.79 8.21
CA LEU A 86 11.47 3.15 7.52
C LEU A 86 10.93 1.89 8.22
N ALA A 87 11.40 1.60 9.44
CA ALA A 87 10.99 0.41 10.19
C ALA A 87 9.49 0.38 10.53
N ASN A 88 8.83 1.53 10.57
CA ASN A 88 7.39 1.63 10.86
C ASN A 88 6.52 1.68 9.60
N VAL A 89 7.11 1.60 8.41
CA VAL A 89 6.30 1.56 7.18
C VAL A 89 5.65 0.18 7.08
N GLY A 90 4.32 0.18 7.08
CA GLY A 90 3.50 -0.97 6.77
C GLY A 90 2.77 -0.81 5.44
N ALA A 91 2.18 -1.89 4.97
CA ALA A 91 1.31 -1.94 3.82
C ALA A 91 -0.02 -2.56 4.20
N CYS A 92 -1.11 -1.97 3.72
CA CYS A 92 -2.44 -2.52 3.86
C CYS A 92 -2.62 -3.67 2.87
N LEU A 93 -2.66 -4.90 3.38
CA LEU A 93 -2.76 -6.11 2.57
C LEU A 93 -3.65 -7.14 3.27
N ILE A 94 -4.31 -8.01 2.51
CA ILE A 94 -4.86 -9.25 3.06
C ILE A 94 -3.67 -10.20 3.33
N PRO A 95 -3.44 -10.63 4.58
CA PRO A 95 -2.26 -11.43 4.96
C PRO A 95 -2.33 -12.91 4.58
#